data_AF-A0A4R1LE29-F1
#
_entry.id   AF-A0A4R1LE29-F1
#
_cell.length_a   1.000
_cell.length_b   1.000
_cell.length_c   1.000
_cell.angle_alpha   90.00
_cell.angle_beta   90.00
_cell.angle_gamma   90.00
#
_symmetry.space_group_name_H-M   'P 1'
#
loop_
_entity.id
_entity.type
_entity.pdbx_description
1 polymer ?
#
loop_
_entity_poly.entity_id
_entity_poly.type
_entity_poly.pdbx_seq_one_letter_code
_entity_poly.pdbx_strand_id
1 'polypeptide(L)'
;MKWAIKRPIALFDLDGTLRDTYATIYPRADRVRLFDGVADRLRELRRRGYLLAGITNQGGVAKRVITSKEVEAAIRATQVRYRHLFILITGQKLQTLIQDPNTRNATKSVAVTV
;
A
#
# COMPACT_ATOMS: atom_id res chain seq x y z
N MET A 1 -11.20 -10.97 32.03
CA MET A 1 -11.32 -10.16 30.79
C MET A 1 -10.11 -10.44 29.90
N LYS A 2 -10.29 -11.12 28.76
CA LYS A 2 -9.22 -11.31 27.77
C LYS A 2 -9.18 -10.09 26.85
N TRP A 3 -8.09 -9.33 26.87
CA TRP A 3 -7.86 -8.28 25.88
C TRP A 3 -7.74 -8.93 24.50
N ALA A 4 -8.54 -8.49 23.54
CA ALA A 4 -8.43 -8.94 22.16
C ALA A 4 -7.02 -8.60 21.65
N ILE A 5 -6.26 -9.62 21.23
CA ILE A 5 -4.90 -9.43 20.70
C ILE A 5 -5.02 -8.55 19.44
N LYS A 6 -4.60 -7.29 19.55
CA LYS A 6 -4.49 -6.39 18.39
C LYS A 6 -3.38 -6.91 17.49
N ARG A 7 -3.72 -7.35 16.28
CA ARG A 7 -2.73 -7.75 15.28
C ARG A 7 -1.96 -6.51 14.82
N PRO A 8 -0.62 -6.50 14.87
CA PRO A 8 0.16 -5.37 14.38
C PRO A 8 0.01 -5.23 12.86
N ILE A 9 0.09 -3.99 12.35
CA ILE A 9 0.04 -3.69 10.93
C ILE A 9 1.40 -3.15 10.52
N ALA A 10 1.99 -3.68 9.44
CA ALA A 10 3.14 -3.10 8.77
C ALA A 10 2.67 -2.31 7.55
N LEU A 11 3.02 -1.02 7.52
CA LEU A 11 2.67 -0.09 6.46
C LEU A 11 3.90 0.16 5.59
N PHE A 12 3.72 0.14 4.28
CA PHE A 12 4.80 0.34 3.32
C PHE A 12 4.41 1.40 2.31
N ASP A 13 5.36 2.22 1.89
CA ASP A 13 5.21 2.92 0.62
C ASP A 13 5.25 1.92 -0.56
N LEU A 14 4.83 2.33 -1.76
CA LEU A 14 4.95 1.50 -2.97
C LEU A 14 6.17 1.88 -3.80
N ASP A 15 6.22 3.12 -4.26
CA ASP A 15 7.10 3.57 -5.34
C ASP A 15 8.50 3.88 -4.79
N GLY A 16 9.47 3.00 -5.07
CA GLY A 16 10.82 3.05 -4.48
C GLY A 16 10.96 2.19 -3.22
N THR A 17 9.87 1.57 -2.74
CA THR A 17 9.89 0.67 -1.56
C THR A 17 9.50 -0.77 -1.90
N LEU A 18 8.28 -0.98 -2.42
CA LEU A 18 7.81 -2.31 -2.83
C LEU A 18 7.96 -2.55 -4.33
N ARG A 19 8.10 -1.50 -5.12
CA ARG A 19 8.32 -1.61 -6.57
C ARG A 19 9.23 -0.50 -7.06
N ASP A 20 9.90 -0.78 -8.15
CA ASP A 20 10.77 0.14 -8.85
C ASP A 20 9.96 1.18 -9.65
N THR A 21 10.36 2.45 -9.55
CA THR A 21 9.90 3.57 -10.39
C THR A 21 11.06 4.40 -10.96
N TYR A 22 12.31 3.93 -10.86
CA TYR A 22 13.50 4.69 -11.27
C TYR A 22 13.49 5.07 -12.76
N ALA A 23 12.83 4.30 -13.62
CA ALA A 23 12.69 4.64 -15.03
C ALA A 23 11.64 5.73 -15.32
N THR A 24 10.66 5.94 -14.41
CA THR A 24 9.58 6.92 -14.56
C THR A 24 9.01 7.31 -13.21
N ILE A 25 8.96 8.61 -12.90
CA ILE A 25 8.38 9.14 -11.64
C ILE A 25 6.91 8.75 -11.38
N TYR A 26 6.19 8.22 -12.38
CA TYR A 26 4.81 7.73 -12.25
C TYR A 26 4.72 6.25 -12.62
N PRO A 27 3.99 5.43 -11.85
CA PRO A 27 3.94 3.99 -12.08
C PRO A 27 3.13 3.65 -13.34
N ARG A 28 3.60 2.66 -14.11
CA ARG A 28 2.89 2.08 -15.26
C ARG A 28 2.75 0.57 -15.11
N ALA A 29 1.61 0.01 -15.53
CA ALA A 29 1.28 -1.39 -15.27
C ALA A 29 2.24 -2.41 -15.93
N ASP A 30 2.72 -2.07 -17.11
CA ASP A 30 3.71 -2.82 -17.90
C ASP A 30 5.13 -2.69 -17.33
N ARG A 31 5.41 -1.64 -16.56
CA ARG A 31 6.74 -1.34 -15.98
C ARG A 31 6.88 -1.67 -14.50
N VAL A 32 5.88 -2.32 -13.88
CA VAL A 32 6.01 -2.75 -12.48
C VAL A 32 7.10 -3.81 -12.37
N ARG A 33 8.18 -3.46 -11.68
CA ARG A 33 9.25 -4.38 -11.28
C ARG A 33 9.32 -4.42 -9.76
N LEU A 34 9.39 -5.62 -9.20
CA LEU A 34 9.55 -5.81 -7.76
C LEU A 34 11.04 -5.82 -7.42
N PHE A 35 11.38 -5.35 -6.22
CA PHE A 35 12.73 -5.53 -5.69
C PHE A 35 12.93 -6.97 -5.23
N ASP A 36 14.14 -7.48 -5.48
CA ASP A 36 14.51 -8.84 -5.09
C ASP A 36 14.46 -9.00 -3.55
N GLY A 37 13.97 -10.16 -3.09
CA GLY A 37 13.88 -10.49 -1.67
C GLY A 37 12.75 -9.79 -0.88
N VAL A 38 12.13 -8.71 -1.39
CA VAL A 38 11.04 -8.02 -0.67
C VAL A 38 9.85 -8.94 -0.45
N ALA A 39 9.47 -9.74 -1.45
CA ALA A 39 8.37 -10.68 -1.32
C ALA A 39 8.58 -11.69 -0.18
N ASP A 40 9.81 -12.15 0.04
CA ASP A 40 10.13 -13.10 1.10
C ASP A 40 10.05 -12.45 2.48
N ARG A 41 10.51 -11.20 2.61
CA ARG A 41 10.36 -10.42 3.86
C ARG A 41 8.91 -10.14 4.21
N LEU A 42 8.08 -9.83 3.21
CA LEU A 42 6.63 -9.68 3.43
C LEU A 42 6.00 -11.00 3.90
N ARG A 43 6.36 -12.14 3.30
CA ARG A 43 5.89 -13.47 3.77
C ARG A 43 6.32 -13.75 5.20
N GLU A 44 7.56 -13.41 5.56
CA GLU A 44 8.06 -13.54 6.92
C GLU A 44 7.23 -12.72 7.93
N LEU A 45 6.98 -11.45 7.63
CA LEU A 45 6.13 -10.60 8.49
C LEU A 45 4.71 -11.14 8.62
N ARG A 46 4.12 -11.63 7.54
CA ARG A 46 2.79 -12.26 7.58
C ARG A 46 2.79 -13.51 8.48
N ARG A 47 3.82 -14.36 8.40
CA ARG A 47 3.99 -15.53 9.29
C ARG A 47 4.14 -15.12 10.75
N ARG A 48 4.76 -13.97 11.03
CA ARG A 48 4.89 -13.38 12.37
C ARG A 48 3.59 -12.71 12.88
N GLY A 49 2.50 -12.77 12.12
CA GLY A 49 1.18 -12.32 12.54
C GLY A 49 0.78 -10.92 12.08
N TYR A 50 1.66 -10.22 11.36
CA TYR A 50 1.37 -8.86 10.86
C TYR A 50 0.28 -8.87 9.78
N LEU A 51 -0.57 -7.85 9.80
CA LEU A 51 -1.30 -7.42 8.62
C LEU A 51 -0.37 -6.53 7.80
N LEU A 52 -0.41 -6.63 6.47
CA LEU A 52 0.46 -5.87 5.58
C LEU A 52 -0.40 -4.95 4.74
N ALA A 53 -0.06 -3.66 4.69
CA ALA A 53 -0.72 -2.70 3.82
C ALA A 53 0.30 -1.78 3.13
N GLY A 54 0.10 -1.55 1.83
CA GLY A 54 0.83 -0.55 1.07
C GLY A 54 0.02 0.74 0.96
N ILE A 55 0.66 1.88 1.18
CA ILE A 55 0.10 3.23 1.08
C ILE A 55 0.87 3.95 -0.03
N THR A 56 0.18 4.61 -0.96
CA THR A 56 0.87 5.36 -2.02
C THR A 56 0.22 6.70 -2.30
N ASN A 57 1.07 7.72 -2.46
CA ASN A 57 0.69 9.02 -2.98
C ASN A 57 0.77 9.02 -4.52
N GLN A 58 -0.27 9.50 -5.20
CA GLN A 58 -0.35 9.50 -6.66
C GLN A 58 -0.65 10.90 -7.19
N GLY A 59 0.16 11.88 -6.77
CA GLY A 59 0.03 13.29 -7.12
C GLY A 59 0.09 13.59 -8.63
N GLY A 60 0.63 12.67 -9.44
CA GLY A 60 0.57 12.74 -10.89
C GLY A 60 -0.86 12.80 -11.45
N VAL A 61 -1.83 12.27 -10.72
CA VAL A 61 -3.27 12.36 -11.05
C VAL A 61 -3.76 13.79 -11.00
N ALA A 62 -3.47 14.51 -9.91
CA ALA A 62 -3.85 15.92 -9.77
C ALA A 62 -3.17 16.80 -10.83
N LYS A 63 -1.93 16.46 -11.21
CA LYS A 63 -1.17 17.13 -12.26
C LYS A 63 -1.57 16.71 -13.69
N ARG A 64 -2.53 15.80 -13.86
CA ARG A 64 -2.99 15.24 -15.14
C ARG A 64 -1.87 14.58 -15.99
N VAL A 65 -0.79 14.12 -15.36
CA VAL A 65 0.31 13.40 -16.04
C VAL A 65 0.05 11.89 -16.13
N ILE A 66 -0.83 11.39 -15.27
CA ILE A 66 -1.31 10.01 -15.25
C ILE A 66 -2.77 10.02 -14.81
N THR A 67 -3.59 9.13 -15.35
CA THR A 67 -4.99 8.98 -14.97
C THR A 67 -5.15 8.04 -13.77
N SER A 68 -6.27 8.17 -13.03
CA SER A 68 -6.58 7.24 -11.94
C SER A 68 -6.66 5.79 -12.43
N LYS A 69 -7.15 5.56 -13.65
CA LYS A 69 -7.22 4.21 -14.24
C LYS A 69 -5.84 3.61 -14.48
N GLU A 70 -4.88 4.40 -14.94
CA GLU A 70 -3.50 3.94 -15.13
C GLU A 70 -2.82 3.62 -13.80
N VAL A 71 -3.05 4.44 -12.78
CA VAL A 71 -2.60 4.17 -11.40
C VAL A 71 -3.20 2.86 -10.88
N GLU A 72 -4.51 2.67 -11.04
CA GLU A 72 -5.21 1.44 -10.63
C GLU A 72 -4.66 0.21 -11.35
N ALA A 73 -4.38 0.32 -12.65
CA ALA A 73 -3.77 -0.75 -13.42
C ALA A 73 -2.36 -1.10 -12.88
N ALA A 74 -1.55 -0.10 -12.54
CA ALA A 74 -0.22 -0.33 -11.96
C ALA A 74 -0.29 -0.94 -10.54
N ILE A 75 -1.24 -0.50 -9.73
CA ILE A 75 -1.55 -1.09 -8.42
C ILE A 75 -1.96 -2.57 -8.58
N ARG A 76 -2.86 -2.88 -9.51
CA ARG A 76 -3.27 -4.26 -9.81
C ARG A 76 -2.10 -5.11 -10.26
N ALA A 77 -1.27 -4.60 -11.18
CA ALA A 77 -0.06 -5.25 -11.66
C ALA A 77 0.93 -5.56 -10.52
N THR A 78 1.01 -4.67 -9.52
CA THR A 78 1.81 -4.86 -8.30
C THR A 78 1.23 -5.97 -7.43
N GLN A 79 -0.09 -5.96 -7.18
CA GLN A 79 -0.74 -7.01 -6.37
C GLN A 79 -0.57 -8.40 -6.97
N VAL A 80 -0.75 -8.52 -8.30
CA VAL A 80 -0.61 -9.81 -9.00
C VAL A 80 0.80 -10.36 -8.85
N ARG A 81 1.83 -9.51 -9.04
CA ARG A 81 3.24 -9.93 -8.89
C ARG A 81 3.57 -10.34 -7.46
N TYR A 82 2.99 -9.66 -6.47
CA TYR A 82 3.06 -10.06 -5.07
C TYR A 82 2.06 -11.14 -4.66
N ARG A 83 1.31 -11.75 -5.59
CA ARG A 83 0.28 -12.77 -5.29
C ARG A 83 -0.68 -12.36 -4.17
N HIS A 84 -1.07 -11.08 -4.17
CA HIS A 84 -1.98 -10.48 -3.18
C HIS A 84 -1.51 -10.61 -1.72
N LEU A 85 -0.20 -10.55 -1.48
CA LEU A 85 0.39 -10.68 -0.13
C LEU A 85 -0.02 -9.56 0.85
N PHE A 86 -0.41 -8.38 0.35
CA PHE A 86 -0.77 -7.21 1.17
C PHE A 86 -1.94 -6.44 0.57
N ILE A 87 -2.61 -5.64 1.40
CA ILE A 87 -3.73 -4.78 1.02
C ILE A 87 -3.17 -3.45 0.49
N LEU A 88 -3.83 -2.81 -0.48
CA LEU A 88 -3.41 -1.51 -1.00
C LEU A 88 -4.39 -0.41 -0.64
N ILE A 89 -3.84 0.70 -0.14
CA ILE A 89 -4.55 1.91 0.20
C ILE A 89 -3.98 3.04 -0.66
N THR A 90 -4.81 3.64 -1.50
CA THR A 90 -4.43 4.85 -2.23
C THR A 90 -4.69 6.08 -1.38
N GLY A 91 -3.88 7.13 -1.52
CA GLY A 91 -4.08 8.39 -0.79
C GLY A 91 -5.49 8.97 -0.93
N GLN A 92 -6.13 8.82 -2.10
CA GLN A 92 -7.54 9.21 -2.29
C GLN A 92 -8.50 8.43 -1.39
N LYS A 93 -8.34 7.10 -1.27
CA LYS A 93 -9.16 6.28 -0.37
C LYS A 93 -8.86 6.53 1.10
N LEU A 94 -7.61 6.82 1.47
CA LEU A 94 -7.24 7.11 2.85
C LEU A 94 -7.85 8.43 3.34
N GLN A 95 -7.87 9.47 2.51
CA GLN A 95 -8.53 10.73 2.85
C GLN A 95 -10.03 10.52 3.09
N THR A 96 -10.72 9.75 2.24
CA THR A 96 -12.12 9.38 2.46
C THR A 96 -12.33 8.63 3.78
N LEU A 97 -11.43 7.69 4.13
CA LEU A 97 -11.51 6.94 5.38
C LEU A 97 -11.17 7.75 6.63
N ILE A 98 -10.35 8.80 6.52
CA ILE A 98 -10.01 9.70 7.64
C ILE A 98 -11.08 10.78 7.84
N GLN A 99 -11.68 11.25 6.74
CA GLN A 99 -12.68 12.32 6.77
C GLN A 99 -14.09 11.82 7.09
N ASP A 100 -14.37 10.52 6.94
CA ASP A 100 -15.62 9.93 7.39
C ASP A 100 -15.73 10.02 8.94
N PRO A 101 -16.71 10.75 9.49
CA PRO A 101 -16.88 10.87 10.93
C PRO A 101 -17.23 9.53 11.61
N ASN A 102 -17.74 8.53 10.88
CA ASN A 102 -18.10 7.21 11.42
C ASN A 102 -16.92 6.23 11.54
N THR A 103 -15.78 6.48 10.89
CA THR A 103 -14.58 5.63 10.95
C THR A 103 -13.59 6.03 12.04
N ARG A 104 -13.82 7.16 12.75
CA ARG A 104 -12.93 7.68 13.82
C ARG A 104 -12.64 6.69 14.95
N ASN A 105 -13.49 5.69 15.16
CA ASN A 105 -13.28 4.64 16.17
C ASN A 105 -12.32 3.52 15.73
N ALA A 106 -12.03 3.37 14.42
CA ALA A 106 -11.10 2.37 13.92
C ALA A 106 -9.62 2.86 13.95
N THR A 107 -9.40 4.17 14.04
CA THR A 107 -8.08 4.81 13.84
C THR A 107 -7.14 4.74 15.05
N LYS A 108 -7.60 4.26 16.22
CA LYS A 108 -6.78 4.13 17.45
C LYS A 108 -5.68 3.05 17.39
N SER A 109 -5.33 2.50 16.21
CA SER A 109 -4.33 1.42 16.10
C SER A 109 -3.38 1.53 14.91
N VAL A 110 -3.41 2.60 14.12
CA VAL A 110 -2.52 2.74 12.96
C VAL A 110 -1.26 3.48 13.41
N ALA A 111 -0.25 2.73 13.84
CA ALA A 111 1.10 3.26 13.98
C ALA A 111 1.65 3.52 12.58
N VAL A 112 1.68 4.78 12.17
CA VAL A 112 2.43 5.22 10.98
C VAL A 112 3.85 5.50 11.45
N THR A 113 4.79 4.63 11.08
CA THR A 113 6.22 4.92 11.21
C THR A 113 6.71 5.35 9.83
N VAL A 114 7.19 6.59 9.75
CA VAL A 114 7.89 7.17 8.59
C VAL A 114 9.34 6.72 8.55
#